data_AF-A0AAE3VCG1-F1
#
_entry.id   AF-A0AAE3VCG1-F1
#
_cell.length_a   1.000
_cell.length_b   1.000
_cell.length_c   1.000
_cell.angle_alpha   90.00
_cell.angle_beta   90.00
_cell.angle_gamma   90.00
#
_symmetry.space_group_name_H-M   'P 1'
#
loop_
_entity.id
_entity.type
_entity.pdbx_description
1 polymer ?
#
loop_
_entity_poly.entity_id
_entity_poly.type
_entity_poly.pdbx_seq_one_letter_code
_entity_poly.pdbx_strand_id
1 'polypeptide(L)'
;MKTCLALLLLLLGAMCCGVSCRPVTEQSYYHQGMALLDNKDYGAAADAFQRALLNNDNALSAHLQLGMMFERQDEQLPLAVWHYRAYLAMAPLDDSQIDAVKQWLERAERTLVASLRLKLDNASDEERVMRVKLLEEHAQRQKNWISALEQENRQLRQSLAEAKSSGK
;
A
#
# COMPACT_ATOMS: atom_id res chain seq x y z
N MET A 1 -51.13 41.47 9.23
CA MET A 1 -50.09 40.45 9.50
C MET A 1 -50.11 39.27 8.50
N LYS A 2 -50.58 39.43 7.25
CA LYS A 2 -50.56 38.35 6.23
C LYS A 2 -49.69 38.67 5.01
N THR A 3 -49.20 39.91 4.90
CA THR A 3 -48.35 40.37 3.78
C THR A 3 -46.84 40.20 4.06
N CYS A 4 -46.40 40.18 5.33
CA CYS A 4 -45.00 39.90 5.67
C CYS A 4 -44.60 38.42 5.49
N LEU A 5 -45.54 37.48 5.63
CA LEU A 5 -45.24 36.05 5.51
C LEU A 5 -45.00 35.63 4.03
N ALA A 6 -45.65 36.32 3.09
CA ALA A 6 -45.51 36.05 1.65
C ALA A 6 -44.17 36.54 1.09
N LEU A 7 -43.62 37.65 1.60
CA LEU A 7 -42.30 38.16 1.21
C LEU A 7 -41.15 37.29 1.75
N LEU A 8 -41.33 36.65 2.90
CA LEU A 8 -40.34 35.76 3.51
C LEU A 8 -40.26 34.40 2.80
N LEU A 9 -41.35 33.92 2.19
CA LEU A 9 -41.37 32.70 1.39
C LEU A 9 -40.80 32.88 -0.03
N LEU A 10 -40.86 34.09 -0.58
CA LEU A 10 -40.26 34.41 -1.89
C LEU A 10 -38.73 34.56 -1.85
N LEU A 11 -38.16 34.87 -0.67
CA LEU A 11 -36.70 34.98 -0.50
C LEU A 11 -36.00 33.64 -0.21
N LEU A 12 -36.74 32.62 0.24
CA LEU A 12 -36.22 31.25 0.41
C LEU A 12 -36.20 30.44 -0.90
N GLY A 13 -36.89 30.92 -1.94
CA GLY A 13 -36.96 30.28 -3.27
C GLY A 13 -35.81 30.62 -4.24
N ALA A 14 -34.86 31.47 -3.84
CA ALA A 14 -33.84 32.03 -4.74
C ALA A 14 -32.40 31.59 -4.43
N MET A 15 -32.19 30.61 -3.55
CA MET A 15 -30.84 30.10 -3.18
C MET A 15 -30.54 28.69 -3.72
N CYS A 16 -31.31 28.22 -4.71
CA CYS A 16 -31.10 26.94 -5.40
C CYS A 16 -30.95 27.15 -6.92
N CYS A 17 -30.03 28.02 -7.35
CA CYS A 17 -29.54 28.06 -8.74
C CYS A 17 -28.24 28.86 -8.76
N GLY A 18 -27.08 28.19 -8.68
CA GLY A 18 -25.79 28.89 -8.78
C GLY A 18 -24.57 28.05 -8.47
N VAL A 19 -24.70 26.99 -7.67
CA VAL A 19 -23.67 25.94 -7.67
C VAL A 19 -23.98 25.05 -8.85
N SER A 20 -23.22 25.24 -9.93
CA SER A 20 -22.91 24.15 -10.83
C SER A 20 -22.30 23.06 -9.96
N CYS A 21 -23.15 22.18 -9.40
CA CYS A 21 -22.74 20.84 -9.03
C CYS A 21 -22.41 20.19 -10.37
N ARG A 22 -21.23 20.53 -10.91
CA ARG A 22 -20.52 19.56 -11.74
C ARG A 22 -20.58 18.29 -10.91
N PRO A 23 -21.21 17.21 -11.39
CA PRO A 23 -20.94 15.94 -10.77
C PRO A 23 -19.42 15.85 -10.78
N VAL A 24 -18.81 15.80 -9.59
CA VAL A 24 -17.45 15.30 -9.50
C VAL A 24 -17.64 13.87 -9.97
N THR A 25 -17.44 13.64 -11.26
CA THR A 25 -17.28 12.30 -11.78
C THR A 25 -16.04 11.83 -11.05
N GLU A 26 -16.21 11.12 -9.94
CA GLU A 26 -15.11 10.44 -9.28
C GLU A 26 -14.49 9.57 -10.36
N GLN A 27 -13.34 10.01 -10.83
CA GLN A 27 -12.65 9.38 -11.93
C GLN A 27 -12.15 8.05 -11.39
N SER A 28 -12.89 6.97 -11.64
CA SER A 28 -12.55 5.65 -11.13
C SER A 28 -11.21 5.21 -11.69
N TYR A 29 -10.23 5.12 -10.80
CA TYR A 29 -8.89 4.65 -11.11
C TYR A 29 -8.91 3.16 -11.44
N TYR A 30 -9.83 2.39 -10.85
CA TYR A 30 -10.02 0.99 -11.19
C TYR A 30 -10.44 0.80 -12.65
N HIS A 31 -11.46 1.54 -13.11
CA HIS A 31 -11.91 1.44 -14.51
C HIS A 31 -10.87 1.95 -15.50
N GLN A 32 -10.09 2.98 -15.13
CA GLN A 32 -8.93 3.39 -15.93
C GLN A 32 -7.89 2.28 -16.02
N GLY A 33 -7.57 1.60 -14.91
CA GLY A 33 -6.65 0.46 -14.90
C GLY A 33 -7.13 -0.66 -15.82
N MET A 34 -8.42 -0.99 -15.80
CA MET A 34 -9.01 -1.97 -16.71
C MET A 34 -8.87 -1.55 -18.18
N ALA A 35 -9.18 -0.30 -18.52
CA ALA A 35 -9.04 0.20 -19.89
C ALA A 35 -7.59 0.20 -20.38
N LEU A 36 -6.64 0.52 -19.49
CA LEU A 36 -5.20 0.46 -19.79
C LEU A 36 -4.72 -0.99 -19.96
N LEU A 37 -5.26 -1.91 -19.16
CA LEU A 37 -4.99 -3.34 -19.28
C LEU A 37 -5.50 -3.92 -20.60
N ASP A 38 -6.70 -3.52 -21.04
CA ASP A 38 -7.26 -3.90 -22.35
C ASP A 38 -6.39 -3.38 -23.51
N ASN A 39 -5.80 -2.20 -23.33
CA ASN A 39 -4.82 -1.62 -24.25
C ASN A 39 -3.42 -2.23 -24.12
N LYS A 40 -3.22 -3.21 -23.21
CA LYS A 40 -1.94 -3.87 -22.90
C LYS A 40 -0.85 -2.94 -22.38
N ASP A 41 -1.23 -1.76 -21.88
CA ASP A 41 -0.31 -0.87 -21.18
C ASP A 41 -0.22 -1.30 -19.72
N TYR A 42 0.53 -2.38 -19.48
CA TYR A 42 0.65 -2.98 -18.15
C TYR A 42 1.27 -2.05 -17.12
N GLY A 43 2.17 -1.15 -17.53
CA GLY A 43 2.79 -0.18 -16.64
C GLY A 43 1.78 0.86 -16.16
N ALA A 44 1.09 1.51 -17.09
CA ALA A 44 0.07 2.50 -16.75
C ALA A 44 -1.13 1.86 -16.02
N ALA A 45 -1.51 0.62 -16.37
CA ALA A 45 -2.53 -0.13 -15.66
C ALA A 45 -2.15 -0.36 -14.19
N ALA A 46 -0.88 -0.71 -13.91
CA ALA A 46 -0.39 -0.88 -12.54
C ALA A 46 -0.53 0.42 -11.73
N ASP A 47 -0.09 1.54 -12.28
CA ASP A 47 -0.19 2.84 -11.64
C ASP A 47 -1.65 3.22 -11.36
N ALA A 48 -2.55 2.96 -12.31
CA ALA A 48 -3.97 3.22 -12.13
C ALA A 48 -4.59 2.34 -11.04
N PHE A 49 -4.31 1.03 -11.01
CA PHE A 49 -4.80 0.16 -9.93
C PHE A 49 -4.21 0.52 -8.57
N GLN A 50 -2.94 0.92 -8.49
CA GLN A 50 -2.33 1.42 -7.25
C GLN A 50 -3.02 2.69 -6.75
N ARG A 51 -3.37 3.62 -7.65
CA ARG A 51 -4.20 4.79 -7.30
C ARG A 51 -5.59 4.37 -6.85
N ALA A 52 -6.17 3.34 -7.43
CA ALA A 52 -7.46 2.80 -6.99
C ALA A 52 -7.38 2.31 -5.53
N LEU A 53 -6.32 1.59 -5.17
CA LEU A 53 -6.05 1.18 -3.79
C LEU A 53 -5.90 2.38 -2.84
N LEU A 54 -5.15 3.41 -3.24
CA LEU A 54 -4.97 4.62 -2.41
C LEU A 54 -6.27 5.37 -2.13
N ASN A 55 -7.25 5.28 -3.04
CA ASN A 55 -8.54 5.94 -2.91
C ASN A 55 -9.68 5.01 -2.45
N ASN A 56 -9.37 3.76 -2.08
CA ASN A 56 -10.35 2.71 -1.79
C ASN A 56 -11.38 2.46 -2.92
N ASP A 57 -11.04 2.82 -4.15
CA ASP A 57 -11.87 2.58 -5.34
C ASP A 57 -11.69 1.11 -5.77
N ASN A 58 -12.73 0.29 -5.53
CA ASN A 58 -12.74 -1.14 -5.88
C ASN A 58 -11.50 -1.89 -5.38
N ALA A 59 -11.07 -1.61 -4.14
CA ALA A 59 -9.77 -2.07 -3.62
C ALA A 59 -9.57 -3.58 -3.72
N LEU A 60 -10.62 -4.38 -3.43
CA LEU A 60 -10.59 -5.83 -3.53
C LEU A 60 -10.22 -6.27 -4.98
N SER A 61 -10.95 -5.76 -5.97
CA SER A 61 -10.69 -6.06 -7.39
C SER A 61 -9.34 -5.50 -7.87
N ALA A 62 -8.92 -4.34 -7.38
CA ALA A 62 -7.61 -3.76 -7.71
C ALA A 62 -6.45 -4.62 -7.19
N HIS A 63 -6.53 -5.15 -5.97
CA HIS A 63 -5.56 -6.12 -5.47
C HIS A 63 -5.50 -7.37 -6.35
N LEU A 64 -6.65 -7.89 -6.77
CA LEU A 64 -6.68 -9.07 -7.64
C LEU A 64 -5.99 -8.83 -8.99
N GLN A 65 -6.29 -7.70 -9.65
CA GLN A 65 -5.71 -7.34 -10.93
C GLN A 65 -4.20 -7.14 -10.84
N LEU A 66 -3.72 -6.46 -9.80
CA LEU A 66 -2.28 -6.29 -9.54
C LEU A 66 -1.59 -7.63 -9.27
N GLY A 67 -2.22 -8.53 -8.50
CA GLY A 67 -1.72 -9.89 -8.27
C GLY A 67 -1.50 -10.67 -9.57
N MET A 68 -2.51 -10.71 -10.43
CA MET A 68 -2.45 -11.40 -11.72
C MET A 68 -1.43 -10.78 -12.68
N MET A 69 -1.26 -9.47 -12.63
CA MET A 69 -0.33 -8.76 -13.51
C MET A 69 1.13 -8.98 -13.08
N PHE A 70 1.41 -8.90 -11.78
CA PHE A 70 2.76 -9.14 -11.25
C PHE A 70 3.16 -10.61 -11.32
N GLU A 71 2.21 -11.55 -11.27
CA GLU A 71 2.51 -12.98 -11.43
C GLU A 71 3.13 -13.30 -12.80
N ARG A 72 2.83 -12.49 -13.83
CA ARG A 72 3.40 -12.65 -15.17
C ARG A 72 4.84 -12.17 -15.29
N GLN A 73 5.39 -11.57 -14.24
CA GLN A 73 6.73 -10.99 -14.23
C GLN A 73 7.56 -11.66 -13.13
N ASP A 74 8.54 -12.47 -13.51
CA ASP A 74 9.32 -13.28 -12.57
C ASP A 74 9.97 -12.46 -11.44
N GLU A 75 10.43 -11.24 -11.75
CA GLU A 75 11.04 -10.35 -10.75
C GLU A 75 10.03 -9.76 -9.75
N GLN A 76 8.74 -9.76 -10.09
CA GLN A 76 7.67 -9.17 -9.29
C GLN A 76 6.77 -10.21 -8.61
N LEU A 77 7.14 -11.49 -8.65
CA LEU A 77 6.46 -12.57 -7.91
C LEU A 77 6.20 -12.26 -6.42
N PRO A 78 7.11 -11.60 -5.66
CA PRO A 78 6.81 -11.20 -4.29
C PRO A 78 5.61 -10.25 -4.18
N LEU A 79 5.44 -9.33 -5.14
CA LEU A 79 4.30 -8.41 -5.17
C LEU A 79 3.01 -9.17 -5.50
N ALA A 80 3.06 -10.14 -6.42
CA ALA A 80 1.91 -10.99 -6.73
C ALA A 80 1.40 -11.73 -5.49
N VAL A 81 2.30 -12.38 -4.75
CA VAL A 81 2.00 -13.07 -3.48
C VAL A 81 1.36 -12.12 -2.47
N TRP A 82 1.91 -10.91 -2.33
CA TRP A 82 1.36 -9.91 -1.42
C TRP A 82 -0.06 -9.50 -1.79
N HIS A 83 -0.32 -9.19 -3.07
CA HIS A 83 -1.63 -8.78 -3.55
C HIS A 83 -2.69 -9.89 -3.43
N TYR A 84 -2.34 -11.15 -3.73
CA TYR A 84 -3.25 -12.28 -3.53
C TYR A 84 -3.58 -12.51 -2.05
N ARG A 85 -2.60 -12.39 -1.14
CA ARG A 85 -2.85 -12.45 0.31
C ARG A 85 -3.75 -11.32 0.77
N ALA A 86 -3.53 -10.10 0.27
CA ALA A 86 -4.38 -8.96 0.58
C ALA A 86 -5.83 -9.18 0.11
N TYR A 87 -6.03 -9.71 -1.11
CA TYR A 87 -7.36 -10.11 -1.58
C TYR A 87 -8.04 -11.08 -0.61
N LEU A 88 -7.37 -12.20 -0.28
CA LEU A 88 -7.93 -13.23 0.58
C LEU A 88 -8.21 -12.76 2.01
N ALA A 89 -7.50 -11.74 2.49
CA ALA A 89 -7.73 -11.15 3.80
C ALA A 89 -8.99 -10.26 3.85
N MET A 90 -9.41 -9.70 2.72
CA MET A 90 -10.53 -8.74 2.63
C MET A 90 -11.78 -9.34 1.96
N ALA A 91 -11.62 -10.41 1.18
CA ALA A 91 -12.71 -11.02 0.42
C ALA A 91 -13.83 -11.54 1.35
N PRO A 92 -15.11 -11.27 1.03
CA PRO A 92 -16.24 -11.94 1.65
C PRO A 92 -16.14 -13.46 1.53
N LEU A 93 -16.58 -14.21 2.53
CA LEU A 93 -16.43 -15.68 2.55
C LEU A 93 -17.11 -16.41 1.37
N ASP A 94 -18.12 -15.79 0.77
CA ASP A 94 -18.88 -16.29 -0.38
C ASP A 94 -18.36 -15.79 -1.73
N ASP A 95 -17.24 -15.06 -1.76
CA ASP A 95 -16.61 -14.58 -2.98
C ASP A 95 -16.15 -15.75 -3.85
N SER A 96 -16.70 -15.81 -5.07
CA SER A 96 -16.47 -16.92 -6.01
C SER A 96 -15.02 -17.08 -6.46
N GLN A 97 -14.17 -16.05 -6.28
CA GLN A 97 -12.78 -16.09 -6.73
C GLN A 97 -11.82 -16.63 -5.66
N ILE A 98 -12.26 -16.82 -4.41
CA ILE A 98 -11.39 -17.24 -3.30
C ILE A 98 -10.58 -18.50 -3.65
N ASP A 99 -11.22 -19.53 -4.19
CA ASP A 99 -10.53 -20.79 -4.49
C ASP A 99 -9.56 -20.66 -5.68
N ALA A 100 -9.88 -19.81 -6.65
CA ALA A 100 -8.97 -19.49 -7.75
C ALA A 100 -7.75 -18.70 -7.24
N VAL A 101 -7.97 -17.71 -6.38
CA VAL A 101 -6.89 -16.89 -5.79
C VAL A 101 -5.98 -17.71 -4.89
N LYS A 102 -6.51 -18.67 -4.13
CA LYS A 102 -5.69 -19.63 -3.37
C LYS A 102 -4.77 -20.44 -4.29
N GLN A 103 -5.28 -20.92 -5.41
CA GLN A 103 -4.48 -21.68 -6.39
C GLN A 103 -3.40 -20.81 -7.03
N TRP A 104 -3.73 -19.57 -7.39
CA TRP A 104 -2.77 -18.62 -7.95
C TRP A 104 -1.70 -18.24 -6.94
N LEU A 105 -2.08 -18.00 -5.68
CA LEU A 105 -1.15 -17.76 -4.58
C LEU A 105 -0.18 -18.93 -4.40
N GLU A 106 -0.70 -20.16 -4.31
CA GLU A 106 0.12 -21.35 -4.12
C GLU A 106 1.09 -21.56 -5.30
N ARG A 107 0.65 -21.29 -6.53
CA ARG A 107 1.50 -21.32 -7.73
C ARG A 107 2.59 -20.23 -7.65
N ALA A 108 2.23 -18.98 -7.36
CA ALA A 108 3.16 -17.87 -7.25
C ALA A 108 4.21 -18.12 -6.15
N GLU A 109 3.81 -18.66 -5.00
CA GLU A 109 4.71 -19.03 -3.91
C GLU A 109 5.68 -20.14 -4.31
N ARG A 110 5.19 -21.20 -4.97
CA ARG A 110 6.05 -22.28 -5.49
C ARG A 110 7.09 -21.75 -6.46
N THR A 111 6.68 -20.92 -7.43
CA THR A 111 7.60 -20.32 -8.41
C THR A 111 8.60 -19.39 -7.72
N LEU A 112 8.15 -18.57 -6.78
CA LEU A 112 9.03 -17.68 -6.01
C LEU A 112 10.08 -18.49 -5.26
N VAL A 113 9.70 -19.53 -4.51
CA VAL A 113 10.64 -20.39 -3.79
C VAL A 113 11.62 -21.07 -4.73
N ALA A 114 11.15 -21.59 -5.87
CA ALA A 114 12.02 -22.20 -6.88
C ALA A 114 13.03 -21.19 -7.45
N SER A 115 12.59 -19.97 -7.77
CA SER A 115 13.45 -18.90 -8.29
C SER A 115 14.50 -18.46 -7.25
N LEU A 116 14.12 -18.37 -5.98
CA LEU A 116 15.02 -18.01 -4.88
C LEU A 116 16.03 -19.12 -4.63
N ARG A 117 15.60 -20.39 -4.70
CA ARG A 117 16.49 -21.53 -4.58
C ARG A 117 17.50 -21.57 -5.71
N LEU A 118 17.07 -21.36 -6.95
CA LEU A 118 17.98 -21.29 -8.10
C LEU A 118 19.01 -20.16 -7.94
N LYS A 119 18.57 -18.97 -7.51
CA LYS A 119 19.46 -17.84 -7.21
C LYS A 119 20.44 -18.15 -6.08
N LEU A 120 20.02 -18.94 -5.09
CA LEU A 120 20.87 -19.36 -3.98
C LEU A 120 21.90 -20.42 -4.42
N ASP A 121 21.47 -21.40 -5.22
CA ASP A 121 22.31 -22.48 -5.73
C ASP A 121 23.35 -21.96 -6.74
N ASN A 122 22.99 -20.93 -7.51
CA ASN A 122 23.89 -20.27 -8.46
C ASN A 122 24.78 -19.19 -7.82
N ALA A 123 24.47 -18.74 -6.61
CA ALA A 123 25.33 -17.79 -5.92
C ALA A 123 26.62 -18.52 -5.54
N SER A 124 27.78 -17.96 -5.90
CA SER A 124 29.05 -18.55 -5.49
C SER A 124 29.13 -18.58 -3.96
N ASP A 125 29.86 -19.53 -3.39
CA ASP A 125 30.07 -19.56 -1.94
C ASP A 125 30.69 -18.24 -1.45
N GLU A 126 31.50 -17.56 -2.28
CA GLU A 126 32.03 -16.23 -2.00
C GLU A 126 30.94 -15.15 -1.95
N GLU A 127 29.99 -15.12 -2.89
CA GLU A 127 28.88 -14.18 -2.89
C GLU A 127 27.94 -14.38 -1.69
N ARG A 128 27.70 -15.64 -1.32
CA ARG A 128 26.90 -16.00 -0.13
C ARG A 128 27.59 -15.53 1.14
N VAL A 129 28.88 -15.82 1.30
CA VAL A 129 29.69 -15.39 2.45
C VAL A 129 29.76 -13.85 2.51
N MET A 130 29.94 -13.18 1.38
CA MET A 130 29.95 -11.71 1.31
C MET A 130 28.60 -11.11 1.75
N ARG A 131 27.47 -11.68 1.31
CA ARG A 131 26.14 -11.23 1.74
C ARG A 131 25.92 -11.43 3.23
N VAL A 132 26.30 -12.58 3.79
CA VAL A 132 26.19 -12.83 5.24
C VAL A 132 27.04 -11.81 6.01
N LYS A 133 28.29 -11.60 5.60
CA LYS A 133 29.18 -10.63 6.22
C LYS A 133 28.62 -9.20 6.17
N LEU A 134 28.08 -8.78 5.02
CA LEU A 134 27.47 -7.46 4.88
C LEU A 134 26.26 -7.29 5.80
N LEU A 135 25.42 -8.32 5.92
CA LEU A 135 24.26 -8.31 6.83
C LEU A 135 24.70 -8.24 8.30
N GLU A 136 25.73 -8.99 8.69
CA GLU A 136 26.31 -8.95 10.04
C GLU A 136 26.89 -7.56 10.35
N GLU A 137 27.65 -6.97 9.43
CA GLU A 137 28.19 -5.62 9.58
C GLU A 137 27.09 -4.55 9.70
N HIS A 138 26.01 -4.70 8.94
CA HIS A 138 24.86 -3.82 9.03
C HIS A 138 24.13 -3.97 10.37
N ALA A 139 23.87 -5.22 10.79
CA ALA A 139 23.25 -5.51 12.08
C ALA A 139 24.09 -4.99 13.26
N GLN A 140 25.42 -5.14 13.18
CA GLN A 140 26.33 -4.63 14.20
C GLN A 140 26.33 -3.10 14.24
N ARG A 141 26.32 -2.43 13.07
CA ARG A 141 26.17 -0.97 12.99
C ARG A 141 24.87 -0.49 13.62
N GLN A 142 23.76 -1.16 13.32
CA GLN A 142 22.46 -0.85 13.92
C GLN A 142 22.49 -1.01 15.45
N LYS A 143 23.07 -2.12 15.94
CA LYS A 143 23.23 -2.36 17.39
C LYS A 143 24.07 -1.28 18.06
N ASN A 144 25.19 -0.88 17.46
CA ASN A 144 26.05 0.18 17.98
C ASN A 144 25.31 1.52 18.00
N TRP A 145 24.56 1.83 16.94
CA TRP A 145 23.76 3.05 16.85
C TRP A 145 22.65 3.11 17.90
N ILE A 146 21.92 2.00 18.11
CA ILE A 146 20.90 1.89 19.17
C ILE A 146 21.54 2.11 20.54
N SER A 147 22.67 1.48 20.83
CA SER A 147 23.37 1.65 22.11
C SER A 147 23.82 3.09 22.36
N ALA A 148 24.32 3.78 21.32
CA ALA A 148 24.71 5.17 21.40
C ALA A 148 23.50 6.08 21.69
N LEU A 149 22.39 5.89 20.98
CA LEU A 149 21.14 6.62 21.22
C LEU A 149 20.58 6.40 22.62
N GLU A 150 20.68 5.17 23.14
CA GLU A 150 20.25 4.89 24.51
C GLU A 150 21.11 5.62 25.55
N GLN A 151 22.42 5.70 25.32
CA GLN A 151 23.32 6.44 26.20
C GLN A 151 23.03 7.94 26.17
N GLU A 152 22.86 8.51 24.98
CA GLU A 152 22.50 9.92 24.80
C GLU A 152 21.17 10.24 25.48
N ASN A 153 20.15 9.39 25.30
CA ASN A 153 18.88 9.53 26.00
C ASN A 153 19.02 9.49 27.53
N ARG A 154 19.89 8.62 28.07
CA ARG A 154 20.16 8.59 29.51
C ARG A 154 20.80 9.89 30.00
N GLN A 155 21.78 10.41 29.26
CA GLN A 155 22.45 11.67 29.59
C GLN A 155 21.49 12.85 29.56
N LEU A 156 20.68 12.98 28.50
CA LEU A 156 19.68 14.03 28.39
C LEU A 156 18.66 13.99 29.53
N ARG A 157 18.22 12.79 29.93
CA ARG A 157 17.33 12.62 31.08
C ARG A 157 17.97 13.05 32.40
N GLN A 158 19.25 12.77 32.61
CA GLN A 158 20.00 13.22 33.78
C GLN A 158 20.13 14.75 33.79
N SER A 159 20.58 15.36 32.69
CA SER A 159 20.71 16.82 32.59
C SER A 159 19.37 17.54 32.77
N LEU A 160 18.27 16.97 32.25
CA LEU A 160 16.93 17.51 32.48
C LEU A 160 16.53 17.44 33.97
N ALA A 161 16.88 16.35 34.67
CA ALA A 161 16.61 16.20 36.09
C ALA A 161 17.42 17.19 36.94
N GLU A 162 18.69 17.41 36.60
CA GLU A 162 19.58 18.39 37.23
C GLU A 162 19.08 19.82 36.98
N ALA A 163 18.73 20.18 35.75
CA ALA A 163 18.18 21.50 35.45
C ALA A 163 16.88 21.78 36.22
N LYS A 164 16.03 20.75 36.44
CA LYS A 164 14.81 20.86 37.24
C LYS A 164 15.08 20.99 38.74
N SER A 165 16.18 20.45 39.26
CA SER A 165 16.54 20.56 40.68
C SER A 165 17.24 21.88 41.00
N SER A 166 18.01 22.46 40.06
CA SER A 166 18.68 23.76 40.21
C SER A 166 17.78 24.98 40.00
N GLY A 167 16.59 24.80 39.43
CA GLY A 167 15.59 25.87 39.21
C GLY A 167 14.59 26.07 40.35
N LYS A 168 14.81 25.47 41.53
CA LYS A 168 14.09 25.69 42.78
C LYS A 168 14.94 26.51 43.74
#